data_AF-A0A951EJN6-F1
#
_entry.id   AF-A0A951EJN6-F1
#
_cell.length_a   1.000
_cell.length_b   1.000
_cell.length_c   1.000
_cell.angle_alpha   90.00
_cell.angle_beta   90.00
_cell.angle_gamma   90.00
#
_symmetry.space_group_name_H-M   'P 1'
#
loop_
_entity.id
_entity.type
_entity.pdbx_description
1 polymer ?
#
loop_
_entity_poly.entity_id
_entity_poly.type
_entity_poly.pdbx_seq_one_letter_code
_entity_poly.pdbx_strand_id
1 'polypeptide(L)'
;MPAAFMRAYAIAVQPPAAPVFLSIPLDDWNKAALGPAVVRTVSHRTAPDEARLREFAARISRAQRPVLVFGPEVDRSGGWDAGVAFAEKVRAGVYAGPLPDRVSFPEDHPLYQGQLPMTIAA
;
A
#
# COMPACT_ATOMS: atom_id res chain seq x y z
N MET A 1 -29.77 -4.13 7.76
CA MET A 1 -28.97 -3.94 6.53
C MET A 1 -28.05 -2.70 6.55
N PRO A 2 -28.48 -1.44 6.84
CA PRO A 2 -27.62 -0.25 6.65
C PRO A 2 -26.26 -0.28 7.39
N ALA A 3 -26.24 -0.78 8.63
CA ALA A 3 -25.00 -0.96 9.40
C ALA A 3 -24.02 -1.97 8.76
N ALA A 4 -24.53 -2.95 8.01
CA ALA A 4 -23.69 -3.93 7.30
C ALA A 4 -22.94 -3.28 6.13
N PHE A 5 -23.57 -2.35 5.39
CA PHE A 5 -22.88 -1.56 4.36
C PHE A 5 -21.79 -0.68 4.96
N MET A 6 -22.08 0.02 6.07
CA MET A 6 -21.05 0.79 6.75
C MET A 6 -19.90 -0.11 7.21
N ARG A 7 -20.19 -1.29 7.76
CA ARG A 7 -19.18 -2.30 8.13
C ARG A 7 -18.34 -2.75 6.94
N ALA A 8 -18.97 -3.11 5.83
CA ALA A 8 -18.28 -3.47 4.60
C ALA A 8 -17.35 -2.34 4.14
N TYR A 9 -17.82 -1.09 4.15
CA TYR A 9 -16.99 0.06 3.84
C TYR A 9 -15.76 0.16 4.76
N ALA A 10 -15.93 0.06 6.09
CA ALA A 10 -14.77 0.10 7.01
C ALA A 10 -13.73 -0.96 6.65
N ILE A 11 -14.18 -2.21 6.51
CA ILE A 11 -13.27 -3.33 6.26
C ILE A 11 -12.56 -3.15 4.93
N ALA A 12 -13.26 -2.67 3.89
CA ALA A 12 -12.68 -2.52 2.56
C ALA A 12 -11.61 -1.44 2.46
N VAL A 13 -11.76 -0.35 3.23
CA VAL A 13 -10.90 0.85 3.09
C VAL A 13 -9.83 0.98 4.17
N GLN A 14 -9.89 0.20 5.25
CA GLN A 14 -8.82 0.13 6.24
C GLN A 14 -7.65 -0.73 5.69
N PRO A 15 -6.39 -0.36 5.97
CA PRO A 15 -5.23 -1.04 5.39
C PRO A 15 -4.99 -2.43 6.00
N PRO A 16 -4.55 -3.43 5.20
CA PRO A 16 -4.48 -3.39 3.74
C PRO A 16 -5.88 -3.43 3.10
N ALA A 17 -6.15 -2.47 2.21
CA ALA A 17 -7.46 -2.33 1.57
C ALA A 17 -7.75 -3.53 0.66
N ALA A 18 -8.97 -4.04 0.70
CA ALA A 18 -9.34 -5.28 0.02
C ALA A 18 -10.83 -5.31 -0.33
N PRO A 19 -11.23 -6.10 -1.34
CA PRO A 19 -12.64 -6.30 -1.64
C PRO A 19 -13.36 -7.00 -0.49
N VAL A 20 -14.64 -6.68 -0.35
CA VAL A 20 -15.56 -7.32 0.61
C VAL A 20 -16.82 -7.76 -0.12
N PHE A 21 -17.50 -8.75 0.42
CA PHE A 21 -18.72 -9.29 -0.14
C PHE A 21 -19.86 -9.17 0.88
N LEU A 22 -21.03 -8.74 0.40
CA LEU A 22 -22.29 -8.73 1.14
C LEU A 22 -23.35 -9.47 0.32
N SER A 23 -23.87 -10.57 0.86
CA SER A 23 -25.09 -11.20 0.34
C SER A 23 -26.29 -10.64 1.10
N ILE A 24 -27.24 -10.05 0.36
CA ILE A 24 -28.42 -9.39 0.94
C ILE A 24 -29.68 -10.09 0.41
N PRO A 25 -30.55 -10.63 1.28
CA PRO A 25 -31.84 -11.17 0.87
C PRO A 25 -32.68 -10.11 0.12
N LEU A 26 -33.34 -10.52 -0.97
CA LEU A 26 -34.12 -9.59 -1.81
C LEU A 26 -35.23 -8.88 -1.02
N ASP A 27 -35.83 -9.56 -0.04
CA ASP A 27 -36.94 -9.05 0.77
C ASP A 27 -36.51 -8.00 1.81
N ASP A 28 -35.21 -7.89 2.14
CA ASP A 28 -34.72 -6.95 3.15
C ASP A 28 -34.89 -5.48 2.73
N TRP A 29 -34.94 -5.19 1.43
CA TRP A 29 -35.06 -3.82 0.91
C TRP A 29 -36.42 -3.17 1.19
N ASN A 30 -37.46 -3.97 1.37
CA ASN A 30 -38.83 -3.48 1.57
C ASN A 30 -39.20 -3.33 3.06
N LYS A 31 -38.30 -3.70 3.98
CA LYS A 31 -38.54 -3.62 5.43
C LYS A 31 -38.34 -2.19 5.90
N ALA A 32 -39.17 -1.76 6.86
CA ALA A 32 -39.00 -0.46 7.50
C ALA A 32 -37.62 -0.37 8.16
N ALA A 33 -36.88 0.70 7.86
CA ALA A 33 -35.61 0.96 8.52
C ALA A 33 -35.85 1.30 10.00
N LEU A 34 -34.90 0.92 10.86
CA LEU A 34 -34.93 1.26 12.29
C LEU A 34 -34.64 2.76 12.55
N GLY A 35 -34.31 3.52 11.51
CA GLY A 35 -33.89 4.90 11.57
C GLY A 35 -32.84 5.21 10.49
N PRO A 36 -32.26 6.43 10.50
CA PRO A 36 -31.17 6.77 9.59
C PRO A 36 -29.94 5.89 9.83
N ALA A 37 -29.16 5.67 8.76
CA ALA A 37 -27.91 4.93 8.87
C ALA A 37 -26.88 5.73 9.66
N VAL A 38 -26.11 5.04 10.51
CA VAL A 38 -24.97 5.65 11.23
C VAL A 38 -23.84 5.92 10.24
N VAL A 39 -23.49 7.18 10.05
CA VAL A 39 -22.34 7.58 9.22
C VAL A 39 -21.09 7.62 10.10
N ARG A 40 -20.00 7.04 9.61
CA ARG A 40 -18.71 7.01 10.31
C ARG A 40 -17.54 7.04 9.34
N THR A 41 -16.41 7.52 9.84
CA THR A 41 -15.11 7.49 9.16
C THR A 41 -14.19 6.46 9.82
N VAL A 42 -13.10 6.09 9.14
CA VAL A 42 -12.10 5.15 9.63
C VAL A 42 -10.70 5.58 9.19
N SER A 43 -9.66 5.06 9.84
CA SER A 43 -8.28 5.29 9.41
C SER A 43 -8.00 4.55 8.10
N HIS A 44 -7.47 5.26 7.11
CA HIS A 44 -7.05 4.68 5.83
C HIS A 44 -5.56 4.32 5.79
N ARG A 45 -4.82 4.64 6.85
CA ARG A 45 -3.37 4.45 6.97
C ARG A 45 -3.01 4.07 8.41
N THR A 46 -1.92 3.34 8.55
CA THR A 46 -1.19 3.14 9.80
C THR A 46 0.24 3.60 9.59
N ALA A 47 0.88 4.09 10.65
CA ALA A 47 2.29 4.42 10.63
C ALA A 47 3.11 3.21 11.10
N PRO A 48 4.34 3.02 10.57
CA PRO A 48 5.29 2.10 11.18
C PRO A 48 5.58 2.47 12.64
N ASP A 49 5.96 1.49 13.44
CA ASP A 49 6.55 1.72 14.76
C ASP A 49 7.81 2.59 14.62
N GLU A 50 7.87 3.70 15.35
CA GLU A 50 8.94 4.68 15.23
C GLU A 50 10.31 4.13 15.66
N ALA A 51 10.37 3.33 16.73
CA ALA A 51 11.63 2.74 17.20
C ALA A 51 12.17 1.77 16.14
N ARG A 52 11.28 0.93 15.59
CA ARG A 52 11.65 -0.02 14.53
C ARG A 52 12.04 0.69 13.22
N LEU A 53 11.38 1.79 12.90
CA LEU A 53 11.74 2.61 11.74
C LEU A 53 13.15 3.22 11.89
N ARG A 54 13.50 3.69 13.10
CA ARG A 54 14.84 4.21 13.41
C ARG A 54 15.92 3.14 13.29
N GLU A 55 15.65 1.91 13.74
CA GLU A 55 16.56 0.77 13.56
C GLU A 55 16.84 0.49 12.08
N PHE A 56 15.81 0.51 11.24
CA PHE A 56 15.96 0.28 9.80
C PHE A 56 16.75 1.41 9.14
N ALA A 57 16.48 2.67 9.51
CA ALA A 57 17.25 3.81 9.04
C ALA A 57 18.74 3.72 9.41
N ALA A 58 19.04 3.30 10.64
CA ALA A 58 20.42 3.07 11.09
C ALA A 58 21.11 1.94 10.31
N ARG A 59 20.39 0.86 10.03
CA ARG A 59 20.90 -0.26 9.22
C ARG A 59 21.21 0.18 7.78
N ILE A 60 20.30 0.93 7.15
CA ILE A 60 20.50 1.47 5.79
C ILE A 60 21.70 2.42 5.76
N SER A 61 21.83 3.29 6.76
CA SER A 61 22.93 4.28 6.84
C SER A 61 24.32 3.63 6.98
N ARG A 62 24.41 2.40 7.48
CA ARG A 62 25.66 1.64 7.62
C ARG A 62 25.94 0.72 6.43
N ALA A 63 24.99 0.56 5.50
CA ALA A 63 25.16 -0.31 4.36
C ALA A 63 26.17 0.29 3.37
N GLN A 64 27.12 -0.52 2.90
CA GLN A 64 28.13 -0.07 1.94
C GLN A 64 27.61 -0.06 0.49
N ARG A 65 26.71 -1.00 0.16
CA ARG A 65 26.15 -1.17 -1.20
C ARG A 65 24.66 -1.52 -1.11
N PRO A 66 23.80 -0.61 -0.62
CA PRO A 66 22.36 -0.85 -0.57
C PRO A 66 21.76 -0.83 -1.98
N VAL A 67 20.67 -1.59 -2.13
CA VAL A 67 19.74 -1.50 -3.27
C VAL A 67 18.34 -1.30 -2.71
N LEU A 68 17.47 -0.65 -3.49
CA LEU A 68 16.07 -0.46 -3.16
C LEU A 68 15.20 -1.30 -4.09
N VAL A 69 14.12 -1.84 -3.56
CA VAL A 69 13.10 -2.54 -4.35
C VAL A 69 11.76 -1.88 -4.02
N PHE A 70 11.16 -1.22 -5.00
CA PHE A 70 9.85 -0.61 -4.85
C PHE A 70 8.80 -1.50 -5.49
N GLY A 71 7.81 -1.90 -4.68
CA GLY A 71 6.64 -2.64 -5.13
C GLY A 71 5.45 -1.72 -5.41
N PRO A 72 4.36 -2.28 -5.98
CA PRO A 72 3.15 -1.54 -6.37
C PRO A 72 2.49 -0.70 -5.27
N GLU A 73 2.70 -1.04 -3.99
CA GLU A 73 2.16 -0.30 -2.84
C GLU A 73 2.68 1.15 -2.74
N VAL A 74 3.87 1.44 -3.29
CA VAL A 74 4.37 2.82 -3.33
C VAL A 74 3.47 3.68 -4.22
N ASP A 75 3.07 3.19 -5.39
CA ASP A 75 2.11 3.90 -6.26
C ASP A 75 0.71 3.98 -5.63
N ARG A 76 0.18 2.86 -5.10
CA ARG A 76 -1.16 2.84 -4.46
C ARG A 76 -1.29 3.79 -3.28
N SER A 77 -0.21 4.02 -2.55
CA SER A 77 -0.18 4.94 -1.41
C SER A 77 0.09 6.41 -1.79
N GLY A 78 0.26 6.72 -3.08
CA GLY A 78 0.66 8.05 -3.56
C GLY A 78 2.10 8.40 -3.17
N GLY A 79 2.95 7.40 -2.95
CA GLY A 79 4.32 7.54 -2.47
C GLY A 79 5.36 7.81 -3.56
N TRP A 80 4.95 8.13 -4.80
CA TRP A 80 5.84 8.31 -5.94
C TRP A 80 7.01 9.28 -5.65
N ASP A 81 6.69 10.53 -5.31
CA ASP A 81 7.70 11.58 -5.05
C ASP A 81 8.55 11.25 -3.83
N ALA A 82 7.94 10.67 -2.79
CA ALA A 82 8.65 10.25 -1.58
C ALA A 82 9.63 9.11 -1.86
N GLY A 83 9.26 8.17 -2.73
CA GLY A 83 10.13 7.09 -3.20
C GLY A 83 11.32 7.61 -3.99
N VAL A 84 11.10 8.56 -4.91
CA VAL A 84 12.17 9.24 -5.66
C VAL A 84 13.13 9.95 -4.70
N ALA A 85 12.61 10.81 -3.82
CA ALA A 85 13.44 11.54 -2.85
C ALA A 85 14.22 10.60 -1.91
N PHE A 86 13.62 9.47 -1.52
CA PHE A 86 14.30 8.48 -0.70
C PHE A 86 15.44 7.78 -1.46
N ALA A 87 15.21 7.39 -2.72
CA ALA A 87 16.22 6.76 -3.56
C ALA A 87 17.41 7.69 -3.83
N GLU A 88 17.15 8.96 -4.16
CA GLU A 88 18.18 9.99 -4.35
C GLU A 88 19.00 10.22 -3.07
N LYS A 89 18.34 10.27 -1.91
CA LYS A 89 19.01 10.45 -0.62
C LYS A 89 19.94 9.29 -0.27
N VAL A 90 19.50 8.05 -0.52
CA VAL A 90 20.29 6.84 -0.23
C VAL A 90 21.32 6.57 -1.32
N ARG A 91 21.16 7.16 -2.52
CA ARG A 91 22.02 6.97 -3.71
C ARG A 91 22.17 5.50 -4.10
N ALA A 92 21.06 4.76 -4.02
CA ALA A 92 21.00 3.33 -4.32
C ALA A 92 20.28 3.07 -5.64
N GLY A 93 20.70 2.03 -6.35
CA GLY A 93 19.96 1.51 -7.49
C GLY A 93 18.57 1.02 -7.05
N VAL A 94 17.56 1.33 -7.86
CA VAL A 94 16.15 1.01 -7.60
C VAL A 94 15.67 -0.04 -8.59
N TYR A 95 15.10 -1.11 -8.08
CA TYR A 95 14.46 -2.14 -8.86
C TYR A 95 12.94 -2.16 -8.65
N ALA A 96 12.20 -2.54 -9.69
CA ALA A 96 10.82 -2.97 -9.55
C ALA A 96 10.77 -4.45 -9.10
N GLY A 97 9.76 -4.82 -8.32
CA GLY A 97 9.47 -6.23 -8.01
C GLY A 97 9.07 -7.03 -9.26
N PRO A 98 9.10 -8.38 -9.23
CA PRO A 98 8.72 -9.19 -10.38
C PRO A 98 7.22 -9.07 -10.68
N LEU A 99 6.87 -9.01 -11.98
CA LEU A 99 5.49 -8.88 -12.49
C LEU A 99 4.67 -7.77 -11.78
N PRO A 100 5.14 -6.51 -11.83
CA PRO A 100 4.43 -5.43 -11.17
C PRO A 100 3.12 -5.14 -11.88
N ASP A 101 2.02 -5.00 -11.14
CA ASP A 101 0.74 -4.53 -11.67
C ASP A 101 0.62 -2.99 -11.65
N ARG A 102 1.63 -2.30 -11.09
CA ARG A 102 1.77 -0.84 -11.05
C ARG A 102 3.25 -0.45 -11.14
N VAL A 103 3.54 0.66 -11.80
CA VAL A 103 4.87 1.28 -11.82
C VAL A 103 5.01 2.19 -10.61
N SER A 104 6.15 2.12 -9.91
CA SER A 104 6.34 2.80 -8.61
C SER A 104 7.64 3.62 -8.52
N PHE A 105 8.31 3.81 -9.66
CA PHE A 105 9.51 4.62 -9.80
C PHE A 105 9.63 5.05 -11.28
N PRO A 106 10.14 6.25 -11.61
CA PRO A 106 10.31 6.65 -13.00
C PRO A 106 11.33 5.75 -13.69
N GLU A 107 10.92 5.07 -14.77
CA GLU A 107 11.74 4.07 -15.45
C GLU A 107 12.84 4.68 -16.34
N ASP A 108 12.79 6.00 -16.56
CA ASP A 108 13.82 6.80 -17.22
C ASP A 108 14.82 7.44 -16.23
N HIS A 109 14.60 7.26 -14.91
CA HIS A 109 15.46 7.84 -13.90
C HIS A 109 16.83 7.15 -13.83
N PRO A 110 17.96 7.89 -13.65
CA PRO A 110 19.32 7.31 -13.66
C PRO A 110 19.57 6.20 -12.63
N LEU A 111 18.82 6.20 -11.52
CA LEU A 111 18.92 5.17 -10.48
C LEU A 111 18.10 3.91 -10.80
N TYR A 112 17.22 3.92 -11.80
CA TYR A 112 16.42 2.74 -12.13
C TYR A 112 17.29 1.63 -12.74
N GLN A 113 17.15 0.42 -12.23
CA GLN A 113 17.93 -0.75 -12.65
C GLN A 113 17.06 -1.83 -13.31
N GLY A 114 15.80 -1.51 -13.61
CA GLY A 114 14.84 -2.44 -14.21
C GLY A 114 14.12 -3.31 -13.19
N GLN A 115 13.48 -4.36 -13.70
CA GLN A 115 12.69 -5.30 -12.90
C GLN A 115 13.55 -6.46 -12.42
N LEU A 116 13.32 -6.91 -11.17
CA LEU A 116 13.92 -8.13 -10.68
C LEU A 116 13.42 -9.37 -11.48
N PRO A 117 14.30 -10.37 -11.69
CA PRO A 117 13.90 -11.61 -12.32
C PRO A 117 12.93 -12.41 -11.45
N MET A 118 12.11 -13.23 -12.11
CA MET A 118 11.11 -14.10 -11.48
C MET A 118 11.70 -15.35 -10.80
N THR A 119 12.97 -15.66 -11.08
CA THR A 119 13.67 -16.83 -10.57
C THR A 119 14.99 -16.40 -9.94
N ILE A 120 15.40 -17.10 -8.88
CA ILE A 120 16.77 -17.00 -8.37
C ILE A 120 17.66 -17.60 -9.46
N ALA A 121 18.66 -16.85 -9.93
CA ALA A 121 19.69 -17.42 -10.79
C ALA A 121 20.39 -18.55 -10.03
N ALA A 122 20.41 -19.75 -10.61
CA ALA A 122 21.11 -20.91 -10.06
C ALA A 122 22.62 -20.64 -9.95
#